data_AF-A0A3A5A4H0-F1
#
_entry.id   AF-A0A3A5A4H0-F1
#
_cell.length_a   1.000
_cell.length_b   1.000
_cell.length_c   1.000
_cell.angle_alpha   90.00
_cell.angle_beta   90.00
_cell.angle_gamma   90.00
#
_symmetry.space_group_name_H-M   'P 1'
#
loop_
_entity.id
_entity.type
_entity.pdbx_description
1 polymer ?
#
loop_
_entity_poly.entity_id
_entity_poly.type
_entity_poly.pdbx_seq_one_letter_code
_entity_poly.pdbx_strand_id
1 'polypeptide(L)'
;MEPLEKKIRLFRKMKELASQQQSCLEEDRLDDYFKLARQRDQLRSQIAMDERAAGHPSAEKRKGVNPTAGKEAMEMVEIIRLIRQIDAGIRETLIRKKESLSLEIREMRKGRTAMKGYRNQPQKNAKFIDRNG
;
A
#
# COMPACT_ATOMS: atom_id res chain seq x y z
N MET A 1 17.87 20.99 -19.69
CA MET A 1 17.90 20.11 -18.50
C MET A 1 18.47 18.79 -18.94
N GLU A 2 19.51 18.31 -18.25
CA GLU A 2 20.10 16.99 -18.48
C GLU A 2 19.01 15.90 -18.35
N PRO A 3 18.96 14.88 -19.25
CA PRO A 3 17.97 13.80 -19.16
C PRO A 3 17.98 13.07 -17.82
N LEU A 4 19.13 13.02 -17.14
CA LEU A 4 19.32 12.34 -15.86
C LEU A 4 18.71 13.11 -14.68
N GLU A 5 18.89 14.43 -14.62
CA GLU A 5 18.27 15.30 -13.60
C GLU A 5 16.74 15.20 -13.62
N LYS A 6 16.14 15.19 -14.82
CA LYS A 6 14.69 15.05 -14.98
C LYS A 6 14.21 13.71 -14.39
N LYS A 7 14.93 12.61 -14.67
CA LYS A 7 14.62 11.29 -14.10
C LYS A 7 14.73 11.30 -12.58
N ILE A 8 15.81 11.86 -12.02
CA ILE A 8 16.00 11.96 -10.57
C ILE A 8 14.83 12.69 -9.91
N ARG A 9 14.35 13.80 -10.50
CA ARG A 9 13.18 14.53 -9.98
C ARG A 9 11.92 13.65 -9.94
N LEU A 10 11.67 12.85 -10.97
CA LEU A 10 10.53 11.93 -11.00
C LEU A 10 10.65 10.87 -9.90
N PHE A 11 11.84 10.30 -9.68
CA PHE A 11 12.06 9.33 -8.60
C PHE A 11 11.96 9.96 -7.21
N ARG A 12 12.46 11.19 -7.00
CA ARG A 12 12.26 11.92 -5.73
C ARG A 12 10.78 12.13 -5.44
N LYS A 13 9.99 12.55 -6.44
CA LYS A 13 8.54 12.71 -6.30
C LYS A 13 7.85 11.37 -5.99
N MET A 14 8.29 10.28 -6.62
CA MET A 14 7.78 8.93 -6.31
C MET A 14 8.02 8.54 -4.85
N LYS A 15 9.21 8.83 -4.33
CA LYS A 15 9.57 8.59 -2.93
C LYS A 15 8.68 9.39 -1.98
N GLU A 16 8.49 10.68 -2.26
CA GLU A 16 7.64 11.54 -1.45
C GLU A 16 6.19 11.02 -1.39
N LEU A 17 5.61 10.70 -2.55
CA LEU A 17 4.27 10.11 -2.61
C LEU A 17 4.19 8.77 -1.88
N ALA A 18 5.24 7.94 -1.95
CA ALA A 18 5.30 6.67 -1.21
C ALA A 18 5.30 6.91 0.31
N SER A 19 6.11 7.86 0.80
CA SER A 19 6.15 8.22 2.22
C SER A 19 4.81 8.77 2.71
N GLN A 20 4.18 9.67 1.95
CA GLN A 20 2.85 10.20 2.27
C GLN A 20 1.80 9.08 2.27
N GLN A 21 1.88 8.15 1.32
CA GLN A 21 0.96 7.03 1.24
C GLN A 21 1.10 6.11 2.45
N GLN A 22 2.33 5.87 2.93
CA GLN A 22 2.57 5.10 4.15
C GLN A 22 1.95 5.78 5.38
N SER A 23 2.19 7.08 5.58
CA SER A 23 1.60 7.83 6.70
C SER A 23 0.07 7.81 6.66
N CYS A 24 -0.55 7.99 5.48
CA CYS A 24 -2.00 7.87 5.35
C CYS A 24 -2.52 6.48 5.73
N LEU A 25 -1.76 5.43 5.40
CA LEU A 25 -2.13 4.06 5.77
C LEU A 25 -2.01 3.83 7.29
N GLU A 26 -0.97 4.37 7.92
CA GLU A 26 -0.77 4.29 9.37
C GLU A 26 -1.86 5.05 10.13
N GLU A 27 -2.31 6.21 9.60
CA GLU A 27 -3.39 7.05 10.13
C GLU A 27 -4.81 6.59 9.75
N ASP A 28 -4.98 5.45 9.06
CA ASP A 28 -6.28 4.94 8.58
C ASP A 28 -7.04 5.87 7.62
N ARG A 29 -6.34 6.82 6.98
CA ARG A 29 -6.88 7.74 5.97
C ARG A 29 -6.91 7.10 4.59
N LEU A 30 -7.79 6.11 4.42
CA LEU A 30 -7.83 5.27 3.21
C LEU A 30 -8.17 6.03 1.93
N ASP A 31 -9.00 7.07 1.99
CA ASP A 31 -9.35 7.87 0.81
C ASP A 31 -8.11 8.57 0.22
N ASP A 32 -7.31 9.19 1.09
CA ASP A 32 -6.06 9.83 0.72
C ASP A 32 -5.02 8.80 0.27
N TYR A 33 -4.95 7.65 0.93
CA TYR A 33 -4.12 6.52 0.51
C TYR A 33 -4.41 6.11 -0.94
N PHE A 34 -5.68 5.92 -1.31
CA PHE A 34 -6.06 5.53 -2.67
C PHE A 34 -5.83 6.64 -3.69
N LYS A 35 -5.99 7.91 -3.28
CA LYS A 35 -5.65 9.07 -4.13
C LYS A 35 -4.15 9.09 -4.45
N LEU A 36 -3.30 8.89 -3.44
CA LEU A 36 -1.84 8.83 -3.60
C LEU A 36 -1.42 7.62 -4.43
N ALA A 37 -2.06 6.46 -4.24
CA ALA A 37 -1.81 5.27 -5.06
C ALA A 37 -2.01 5.55 -6.56
N ARG A 38 -3.13 6.19 -6.93
CA ARG A 38 -3.40 6.59 -8.31
C ARG A 38 -2.35 7.55 -8.88
N GLN A 39 -1.91 8.53 -8.09
CA GLN A 39 -0.86 9.47 -8.50
C GLN A 39 0.49 8.75 -8.71
N ARG A 40 0.82 7.78 -7.86
CA ARG A 40 2.03 6.95 -8.02
C ARG A 40 1.95 6.10 -9.29
N ASP A 41 0.80 5.52 -9.61
CA ASP A 41 0.63 4.73 -10.82
C ASP A 41 0.77 5.58 -12.09
N GLN A 42 0.19 6.79 -12.10
CA GLN A 42 0.40 7.76 -13.18
C GLN A 42 1.89 8.11 -13.35
N LEU A 43 2.61 8.33 -12.24
CA LEU A 43 4.03 8.65 -12.28
C LEU A 43 4.88 7.47 -12.76
N ARG A 44 4.51 6.22 -12.40
CA ARG A 44 5.14 5.00 -12.95
C ARG A 44 4.95 4.90 -14.46
N SER A 45 3.74 5.15 -14.95
CA SER A 45 3.46 5.17 -16.39
C SER A 45 4.28 6.24 -17.12
N GLN A 46 4.41 7.44 -16.54
CA GLN A 46 5.25 8.50 -17.11
C GLN A 46 6.72 8.09 -17.18
N ILE A 47 7.26 7.50 -16.12
CA ILE A 47 8.66 7.01 -16.11
C ILE A 47 8.85 5.95 -17.19
N ALA A 48 7.93 4.98 -17.30
CA ALA A 48 8.01 3.93 -18.31
C ALA A 48 7.90 4.47 -19.75
N MET A 49 7.08 5.50 -19.98
CA MET A 49 7.00 6.19 -21.27
C MET A 49 8.29 6.94 -21.60
N ASP A 50 8.84 7.70 -20.65
CA ASP A 50 10.11 8.41 -20.81
C ASP A 50 11.27 7.43 -21.10
N GLU A 51 11.27 6.25 -20.48
CA GLU A 51 12.25 5.18 -20.74
C GLU A 51 12.11 4.56 -22.13
N ARG A 52 10.88 4.32 -22.59
CA ARG A 52 10.63 3.82 -23.96
C ARG A 52 11.01 4.86 -25.02
N ALA A 53 10.67 6.12 -24.78
CA ALA A 53 10.99 7.23 -25.68
C ALA A 53 12.50 7.50 -25.76
N ALA A 54 13.24 7.23 -24.69
CA ALA A 54 14.70 7.36 -24.68
C ALA A 54 15.41 6.35 -25.60
N GLY A 55 14.71 5.30 -26.07
CA GLY A 55 15.24 4.31 -26.99
C GLY A 55 16.35 3.45 -26.39
N HIS A 56 16.54 2.25 -26.92
CA HIS A 56 17.69 1.41 -26.63
C HIS A 56 18.96 2.26 -26.80
N PRO A 57 19.90 2.32 -25.82
CA PRO A 57 21.14 3.04 -26.05
C PRO A 57 21.89 2.29 -27.14
N SER A 58 21.84 2.84 -28.36
CA SER A 58 22.79 2.54 -29.42
C SER A 58 24.18 2.70 -28.81
N ALA A 59 25.01 1.70 -29.05
CA ALA A 59 26.41 1.68 -28.65
C ALA A 59 27.20 2.80 -29.34
N GLU A 60 26.99 4.04 -28.94
CA GLU A 60 27.87 5.14 -29.26
C GLU A 60 28.83 5.35 -28.10
N LYS A 61 29.98 4.70 -28.25
CA LYS A 61 31.26 5.18 -27.70
C LYS A 61 31.28 6.72 -27.72
N ARG A 62 31.56 7.35 -26.58
CA ARG A 62 32.79 8.16 -26.40
C ARG A 62 32.87 8.83 -25.03
N LYS A 63 34.07 8.65 -24.44
CA LYS A 63 34.92 9.64 -23.77
C LYS A 63 34.34 10.47 -22.63
N GLY A 64 34.93 10.27 -21.46
CA GLY A 64 34.87 11.16 -20.31
C GLY A 64 33.93 10.65 -19.24
N VAL A 65 34.49 9.98 -18.22
CA VAL A 65 33.75 9.72 -16.97
C VAL A 65 33.51 11.07 -16.32
N ASN A 66 32.34 11.67 -16.56
CA ASN A 66 31.92 12.86 -15.85
C ASN A 66 31.64 12.48 -14.38
N PRO A 67 32.41 12.95 -13.39
CA PRO A 67 32.22 12.58 -11.99
C PRO A 67 30.84 12.98 -11.44
N THR A 68 30.20 14.00 -12.04
CA THR A 68 28.84 14.45 -11.71
C THR A 68 27.77 13.41 -12.08
N ALA A 69 27.90 12.77 -13.25
CA ALA A 69 27.00 11.70 -13.69
C ALA A 69 27.06 10.47 -12.76
N GLY A 70 28.24 10.19 -12.17
CA GLY A 70 28.40 9.14 -11.17
C GLY A 70 27.67 9.43 -9.86
N LYS A 71 27.68 10.68 -9.39
CA LYS A 71 26.94 11.10 -8.18
C LYS A 71 25.42 11.04 -8.39
N GLU A 72 24.95 11.51 -9.52
CA GLU A 72 23.53 11.47 -9.91
C GLU A 72 23.00 10.04 -10.04
N ALA A 73 23.78 9.14 -10.64
CA ALA A 73 23.44 7.73 -10.73
C ALA A 73 23.37 7.06 -9.34
N MET A 74 24.34 7.33 -8.45
CA MET A 74 24.31 6.84 -7.07
C MET A 74 23.08 7.34 -6.30
N GLU A 75 22.74 8.62 -6.45
CA GLU A 75 21.56 9.19 -5.83
C GLU A 75 20.27 8.50 -6.29
N MET A 76 20.16 8.27 -7.60
CA MET A 76 19.01 7.58 -8.18
C MET A 76 18.85 6.16 -7.65
N VAL A 77 19.95 5.40 -7.53
CA VAL A 77 19.95 4.05 -6.95
C VAL A 77 19.45 4.08 -5.49
N GLU A 78 19.92 5.04 -4.71
CA GLU A 78 19.52 5.18 -3.31
C GLU A 78 18.03 5.55 -3.17
N ILE A 79 17.53 6.47 -4.01
CA ILE A 79 16.11 6.82 -4.02
C ILE A 79 15.25 5.58 -4.37
N ILE A 80 15.64 4.79 -5.37
CA ILE A 80 14.93 3.56 -5.75
C ILE A 80 14.93 2.56 -4.59
N ARG A 81 16.06 2.40 -3.90
CA ARG A 81 16.17 1.54 -2.72
C ARG A 81 15.17 1.95 -1.63
N LEU A 82 15.08 3.25 -1.33
CA LEU A 82 14.16 3.79 -0.34
C LEU A 82 12.69 3.60 -0.74
N ILE A 83 12.34 3.83 -2.02
CA ILE A 83 10.97 3.57 -2.52
C ILE A 83 10.59 2.11 -2.29
N ARG A 84 11.48 1.16 -2.61
CA ARG A 84 11.24 -0.27 -2.42
C ARG A 84 11.05 -0.64 -0.95
N GLN A 85 11.82 -0.02 -0.07
CA GLN A 85 11.70 -0.21 1.37
C GLN A 85 10.35 0.29 1.90
N ILE A 86 9.91 1.49 1.48
CA ILE A 86 8.60 2.03 1.83
C ILE A 86 7.48 1.13 1.31
N ASP A 87 7.58 0.67 0.05
CA ASP A 87 6.58 -0.23 -0.54
C ASP A 87 6.49 -1.57 0.21
N ALA A 88 7.60 -2.08 0.73
CA ALA A 88 7.58 -3.26 1.59
C ALA A 88 6.84 -3.00 2.92
N GLY A 89 7.09 -1.85 3.56
CA GLY A 89 6.40 -1.45 4.78
C GLY A 89 4.89 -1.24 4.59
N ILE A 90 4.48 -0.62 3.47
CA ILE A 90 3.07 -0.48 3.09
C ILE A 90 2.42 -1.86 2.95
N ARG A 91 3.05 -2.79 2.23
CA ARG A 91 2.53 -4.15 2.05
C ARG A 91 2.36 -4.89 3.36
N GLU A 92 3.36 -4.83 4.23
CA GLU A 92 3.30 -5.47 5.54
C GLU A 92 2.16 -4.91 6.40
N THR A 93 2.00 -3.59 6.40
CA THR A 93 0.91 -2.92 7.13
C THR A 93 -0.45 -3.34 6.61
N LEU A 94 -0.64 -3.41 5.29
CA LEU A 94 -1.87 -3.90 4.67
C LEU A 94 -2.19 -5.35 5.06
N ILE A 95 -1.18 -6.22 5.09
CA ILE A 95 -1.35 -7.62 5.50
C ILE A 95 -1.85 -7.68 6.94
N ARG A 96 -1.18 -6.99 7.87
CA ARG A 96 -1.56 -6.96 9.29
C ARG A 96 -2.98 -6.41 9.48
N LYS A 97 -3.33 -5.31 8.81
CA LYS A 97 -4.68 -4.72 8.88
C LYS A 97 -5.74 -5.68 8.30
N LYS A 98 -5.45 -6.36 7.20
CA LYS A 98 -6.34 -7.37 6.61
C LYS A 98 -6.59 -8.54 7.57
N GLU A 99 -5.54 -9.05 8.22
CA GLU A 99 -5.65 -10.15 9.18
C GLU A 99 -6.48 -9.75 10.39
N SER A 100 -6.23 -8.55 10.94
CA SER A 100 -7.01 -7.98 12.04
C SER A 100 -8.50 -7.85 11.69
N LEU A 101 -8.83 -7.24 10.55
CA LEU A 101 -10.21 -7.11 10.07
C LEU A 101 -10.87 -8.47 9.83
N SER A 102 -10.12 -9.46 9.33
CA SER A 102 -10.63 -10.81 9.10
C SER A 102 -11.01 -11.50 10.42
N LEU A 103 -10.21 -11.31 11.47
CA LEU A 103 -10.52 -11.80 12.82
C LEU A 103 -11.76 -11.10 13.38
N GLU A 104 -11.86 -9.79 13.26
CA GLU A 104 -13.00 -9.01 13.74
C GLU A 104 -14.32 -9.47 13.06
N ILE A 105 -14.29 -9.64 11.72
CA ILE A 105 -15.43 -10.17 10.96
C ILE A 105 -15.82 -11.56 11.46
N ARG A 106 -14.85 -12.42 11.78
CA ARG A 106 -15.12 -13.77 12.30
C ARG A 106 -15.81 -13.72 13.66
N GLU A 107 -15.34 -12.88 14.58
CA GLU A 107 -15.95 -12.73 15.91
C GLU A 107 -17.35 -12.11 15.81
N MET A 108 -17.55 -11.10 14.97
CA MET A 108 -18.88 -10.56 14.69
C MET A 108 -19.85 -11.61 14.15
N ARG A 109 -19.39 -12.51 13.26
CA ARG A 109 -20.21 -13.60 12.74
C ARG A 109 -20.59 -14.60 13.84
N LYS A 110 -19.66 -14.97 14.72
CA LYS A 110 -19.97 -15.83 15.89
C LYS A 110 -21.00 -15.18 16.80
N GLY A 111 -20.83 -13.88 17.12
CA GLY A 111 -21.78 -13.11 17.91
C GLY A 111 -23.18 -13.10 17.30
N ARG A 112 -23.29 -12.86 15.98
CA ARG A 112 -24.58 -12.93 15.25
C ARG A 112 -25.22 -14.32 15.34
N THR A 113 -24.44 -15.39 15.22
CA THR A 113 -24.95 -16.76 15.35
C THR A 113 -25.43 -17.06 16.78
N ALA A 114 -24.67 -16.64 17.80
CA ALA A 114 -25.06 -16.79 19.20
C ALA A 114 -26.37 -16.04 19.49
N MET A 115 -26.49 -14.79 19.04
CA MET A 115 -27.70 -13.98 19.19
C MET A 115 -28.92 -14.60 18.49
N LYS A 116 -28.75 -15.21 17.31
CA LYS A 116 -29.83 -15.96 16.64
C LYS A 116 -30.23 -17.21 17.45
N GLY A 117 -29.27 -17.91 18.05
CA GLY A 117 -29.53 -19.05 18.92
C GLY A 117 -30.36 -18.69 20.15
N TYR A 118 -30.09 -17.53 20.78
CA TYR A 118 -30.90 -17.03 21.89
C TYR A 118 -32.30 -16.57 21.46
N ARG A 119 -32.43 -15.93 20.29
CA ARG A 119 -33.75 -15.48 19.78
C ARG A 119 -34.64 -16.65 19.34
N ASN A 120 -34.06 -17.74 18.87
CA ASN A 120 -34.77 -18.93 18.40
C ASN A 120 -34.84 -20.03 19.45
N GLN A 121 -34.50 -19.76 20.71
CA GLN A 121 -34.77 -20.73 21.77
C GLN A 121 -36.28 -20.82 21.93
N PRO A 122 -36.92 -21.97 21.62
CA PRO A 122 -38.33 -22.13 21.95
C PRO A 122 -38.41 -21.97 23.47
N GLN A 123 -39.29 -21.07 23.95
CA GLN A 123 -39.70 -21.07 25.34
C GLN A 123 -40.17 -22.50 25.63
N LYS A 124 -39.28 -23.33 26.18
CA LYS A 124 -39.64 -24.66 26.66
C LYS A 124 -40.69 -24.37 27.70
N ASN A 125 -41.94 -24.69 27.37
CA ASN A 125 -43.11 -24.62 28.22
C ASN A 125 -42.65 -24.86 29.66
N ALA A 126 -42.61 -23.80 30.46
CA ALA A 126 -42.41 -23.92 31.89
C ALA A 126 -43.61 -24.72 32.37
N LYS A 127 -43.44 -26.03 32.52
CA LYS A 127 -44.43 -26.88 33.17
C LYS A 127 -44.50 -26.35 34.59
N PHE A 128 -45.48 -25.49 34.85
CA PHE A 128 -45.93 -25.18 36.19
C PHE A 128 -46.22 -26.53 36.85
N ILE A 129 -45.38 -26.90 37.81
CA ILE A 129 -45.69 -27.98 38.73
C ILE A 129 -46.82 -27.41 39.58
N ASP A 130 -48.05 -27.78 39.24
CA ASP A 130 -49.19 -27.50 40.11
C ASP A 130 -49.01 -28.37 41.35
N ARG A 131 -48.55 -27.74 42.43
CA ARG A 131 -48.56 -28.31 43.78
C ARG A 131 -49.89 -27.88 44.42
N ASN A 132 -50.95 -28.59 44.07
CA ASN A 132 -52.19 -28.67 44.84
C ASN A 132 -52.61 -30.14 44.74
N GLY A 133 -52.78 -30.90 45.81
CA GLY A 133 -53.46 -30.56 47.06
C GLY A 133 -54.59 -31.57 47.18
#